data_AF-A0A9W5TV81-F1
#
_entry.id   AF-A0A9W5TV81-F1
#
_cell.length_a   1.000
_cell.length_b   1.000
_cell.length_c   1.000
_cell.angle_alpha   90.00
_cell.angle_beta   90.00
_cell.angle_gamma   90.00
#
_symmetry.space_group_name_H-M   'P 1'
#
loop_
_entity.id
_entity.type
_entity.pdbx_description
1 polymer ?
#
loop_
_entity_poly.entity_id
_entity_poly.type
_entity_poly.pdbx_seq_one_letter_code
_entity_poly.pdbx_strand_id
1 'polypeptide(L)'
;MFRKFLKRLPKEDGKSTMDWEEYYMEKTKDMWGDSEKKLLEELVSPVPELFRDVARQSIASKIGEVALRKQSKKITQDVLIEGYIIATPKRDHKFLRKKLREKEIDITPYEPLFQLSPGTYKYKVKQKLKQKRPQ
;
A
#
# COMPACT_ATOMS: atom_id res chain seq x y z
N MET A 1 -14.95 17.43 -3.96
CA MET A 1 -15.61 16.66 -5.05
C MET A 1 -14.70 16.37 -6.24
N PHE A 2 -13.90 17.34 -6.73
CA PHE A 2 -13.02 17.17 -7.90
C PHE A 2 -12.01 16.00 -7.83
N ARG A 3 -11.41 15.79 -6.65
CA ARG A 3 -10.42 14.72 -6.44
C ARG A 3 -11.00 13.30 -6.54
N LYS A 4 -12.29 13.12 -6.18
CA LYS A 4 -13.02 11.84 -6.31
C LYS A 4 -13.34 11.54 -7.78
N PHE A 5 -13.61 12.58 -8.57
CA PHE A 5 -13.82 12.47 -10.02
C PHE A 5 -12.54 12.02 -10.75
N LEU A 6 -11.38 12.62 -10.44
CA LEU A 6 -10.09 12.22 -11.04
C LEU A 6 -9.73 10.74 -10.78
N LYS A 7 -10.15 10.17 -9.64
CA LYS A 7 -9.93 8.75 -9.36
C LYS A 7 -10.76 7.81 -10.25
N ARG A 8 -11.89 8.29 -10.77
CA ARG A 8 -12.81 7.53 -11.64
C ARG A 8 -12.47 7.64 -13.12
N LEU A 9 -11.57 8.55 -13.50
CA LEU A 9 -11.11 8.61 -14.88
C LEU A 9 -10.28 7.35 -15.22
N PRO A 10 -10.54 6.71 -16.37
CA PRO A 10 -9.76 5.58 -16.82
C PRO A 10 -8.31 6.01 -17.10
N LYS A 11 -7.36 5.13 -16.78
CA LYS A 11 -5.95 5.28 -17.15
C LYS A 11 -5.71 4.73 -18.55
N GLU A 12 -4.45 4.69 -18.98
CA GLU A 12 -4.02 4.12 -20.27
C GLU A 12 -4.52 2.69 -20.51
N ASP A 13 -4.81 1.93 -19.45
CA ASP A 13 -5.32 0.56 -19.48
C ASP A 13 -6.86 0.47 -19.42
N GLY A 14 -7.57 1.60 -19.51
CA GLY A 14 -9.03 1.67 -19.44
C GLY A 14 -9.62 1.52 -18.05
N LYS A 15 -8.80 1.27 -17.01
CA LYS A 15 -9.27 1.11 -15.61
C LYS A 15 -8.98 2.35 -14.78
N SER A 16 -9.94 2.71 -13.94
CA SER A 16 -9.81 3.81 -13.00
C SER A 16 -8.89 3.44 -11.82
N THR A 17 -8.55 4.41 -10.97
CA THR A 17 -7.82 4.09 -9.72
C THR A 17 -8.70 3.27 -8.77
N MET A 18 -10.01 3.52 -8.78
CA MET A 18 -10.98 2.82 -7.95
C MET A 18 -11.10 1.35 -8.38
N ASP A 19 -11.16 1.08 -9.69
CA ASP A 19 -11.27 -0.27 -10.24
C ASP A 19 -10.06 -1.14 -9.87
N TRP A 20 -8.87 -0.53 -9.88
CA TRP A 20 -7.66 -1.19 -9.40
C TRP A 20 -7.66 -1.40 -7.89
N GLU A 21 -8.15 -0.42 -7.12
CA GLU A 21 -8.30 -0.57 -5.68
C GLU A 21 -9.23 -1.73 -5.34
N GLU A 22 -10.39 -1.84 -5.99
CA GLU A 22 -11.33 -2.94 -5.83
C GLU A 22 -10.74 -4.28 -6.27
N TYR A 23 -10.05 -4.32 -7.41
CA TYR A 23 -9.39 -5.53 -7.92
C TYR A 23 -8.42 -6.14 -6.89
N TYR A 24 -7.55 -5.32 -6.30
CA TYR A 24 -6.56 -5.82 -5.32
C TYR A 24 -7.21 -6.21 -4.00
N MET A 25 -8.25 -5.49 -3.56
CA MET A 25 -9.01 -5.86 -2.36
C MET A 25 -9.66 -7.23 -2.53
N GLU A 26 -10.38 -7.46 -3.63
CA GLU A 26 -11.05 -8.74 -3.88
C GLU A 26 -10.06 -9.91 -4.02
N LYS A 27 -8.94 -9.69 -4.73
CA LYS A 27 -7.93 -10.74 -4.93
C LYS A 27 -7.16 -11.10 -3.68
N THR A 28 -7.13 -10.23 -2.67
CA THR A 28 -6.33 -10.45 -1.46
C THR A 28 -7.16 -10.60 -0.19
N LYS A 29 -8.49 -10.55 -0.26
CA LYS A 29 -9.38 -10.62 0.92
C LYS A 29 -9.07 -11.80 1.85
N ASP A 30 -8.84 -12.98 1.28
CA ASP A 30 -8.59 -14.23 2.02
C ASP A 30 -7.14 -14.35 2.52
N MET A 31 -6.26 -13.40 2.13
CA MET A 31 -4.87 -13.38 2.54
C MET A 31 -4.65 -12.67 3.88
N TRP A 32 -5.62 -11.89 4.36
CA TRP A 32 -5.49 -11.07 5.56
C TRP A 32 -5.74 -11.86 6.84
N GLY A 33 -4.72 -11.93 7.70
CA GLY A 33 -4.84 -12.38 9.09
C GLY A 33 -5.41 -11.28 10.00
N ASP A 34 -5.90 -11.69 11.17
CA ASP A 34 -6.49 -10.76 12.13
C ASP A 34 -5.44 -9.81 12.73
N SER A 35 -4.21 -10.28 12.91
CA SER A 35 -3.09 -9.46 13.38
C SER A 35 -2.78 -8.32 12.41
N GLU A 36 -2.74 -8.60 11.10
CA GLU A 36 -2.48 -7.60 10.06
C GLU A 36 -3.66 -6.63 9.88
N LYS A 37 -4.90 -7.13 9.97
CA LYS A 37 -6.09 -6.25 9.99
C LYS A 37 -6.01 -5.27 11.16
N LYS A 38 -5.73 -5.77 12.37
CA LYS A 38 -5.59 -4.93 13.56
C LYS A 38 -4.46 -3.92 13.44
N LEU A 39 -3.30 -4.34 12.91
CA LEU A 39 -2.18 -3.43 12.65
C LEU A 39 -2.57 -2.33 11.65
N LEU A 40 -3.29 -2.67 10.58
CA LEU A 40 -3.78 -1.66 9.64
C LEU A 40 -4.71 -0.66 10.32
N GLU A 41 -5.66 -1.11 11.15
CA GLU A 41 -6.55 -0.23 11.91
C GLU A 41 -5.77 0.73 12.83
N GLU A 42 -4.78 0.22 13.56
CA GLU A 42 -3.89 1.05 14.39
C GLU A 42 -3.17 2.11 13.55
N LEU A 43 -2.69 1.75 12.36
CA LEU A 43 -1.93 2.63 11.48
C LEU A 43 -2.79 3.68 10.75
N VAL A 44 -4.10 3.48 10.63
CA VAL A 44 -5.03 4.48 10.08
C VAL A 44 -5.76 5.27 11.17
N SER A 45 -5.61 4.92 12.44
CA SER A 45 -6.25 5.61 13.57
C SER A 45 -6.05 7.13 13.62
N PRO A 46 -4.89 7.73 13.22
CA PRO A 46 -4.74 9.19 13.24
C PRO A 46 -5.48 9.90 12.11
N VAL A 47 -5.96 9.16 11.10
CA VAL A 47 -6.75 9.73 10.02
C VAL A 47 -8.09 10.17 10.60
N PRO A 48 -8.56 11.41 10.32
CA PRO A 48 -9.88 11.85 10.75
C PRO A 48 -10.95 10.89 10.27
N GLU A 49 -11.94 10.61 11.12
CA GLU A 49 -12.94 9.56 10.90
C GLU A 49 -13.62 9.66 9.53
N LEU A 50 -13.97 10.89 9.12
CA LEU A 50 -14.57 11.18 7.80
C LEU A 50 -13.76 10.66 6.60
N PHE A 51 -12.44 10.48 6.76
CA PHE A 51 -11.52 10.03 5.71
C PHE A 51 -10.93 8.64 5.96
N ARG A 52 -11.17 8.05 7.13
CA ARG A 52 -10.47 6.83 7.58
C ARG A 52 -10.76 5.65 6.66
N ASP A 53 -12.02 5.45 6.25
CA ASP A 53 -12.39 4.36 5.35
C ASP A 53 -11.72 4.46 3.99
N VAL A 54 -11.66 5.66 3.43
CA VAL A 54 -11.02 5.92 2.13
C VAL A 54 -9.51 5.70 2.22
N ALA A 55 -8.87 6.15 3.32
CA ALA A 55 -7.46 5.91 3.54
C ALA A 55 -7.16 4.42 3.72
N ARG A 56 -7.95 3.73 4.55
CA ARG A 56 -7.86 2.29 4.79
C ARG A 56 -7.98 1.49 3.51
N GLN A 57 -9.00 1.74 2.70
CA GLN A 57 -9.19 1.05 1.42
C GLN A 57 -8.01 1.27 0.47
N SER A 58 -7.54 2.50 0.33
CA SER A 58 -6.42 2.83 -0.58
C SER A 58 -5.11 2.16 -0.14
N ILE A 59 -4.86 2.13 1.18
CA ILE A 59 -3.69 1.47 1.76
C ILE A 59 -3.81 -0.06 1.65
N ALA A 60 -4.94 -0.64 2.01
CA ALA A 60 -5.20 -2.09 1.95
C ALA A 60 -5.08 -2.62 0.51
N SER A 61 -5.63 -1.90 -0.47
CA SER A 61 -5.45 -2.18 -1.90
C SER A 61 -3.96 -2.23 -2.28
N LYS A 62 -3.18 -1.25 -1.82
CA LYS A 62 -1.74 -1.19 -2.13
C LYS A 62 -0.98 -2.36 -1.50
N ILE A 63 -1.33 -2.73 -0.28
CA ILE A 63 -0.79 -3.91 0.41
C ILE A 63 -1.11 -5.17 -0.39
N GLY A 64 -2.36 -5.30 -0.86
CA GLY A 64 -2.77 -6.41 -1.74
C GLY A 64 -1.97 -6.46 -3.04
N GLU A 65 -1.75 -5.33 -3.70
CA GLU A 65 -0.90 -5.23 -4.89
C GLU A 65 0.54 -5.71 -4.62
N VAL A 66 1.13 -5.30 -3.49
CA VAL A 66 2.48 -5.73 -3.08
C VAL A 66 2.50 -7.24 -2.85
N ALA A 67 1.49 -7.78 -2.17
CA ALA A 67 1.39 -9.21 -1.88
C ALA A 67 1.33 -10.06 -3.15
N LEU A 68 0.45 -9.70 -4.09
CA LEU A 68 0.32 -10.41 -5.37
C LEU A 68 1.61 -10.33 -6.18
N ARG A 69 2.27 -9.16 -6.19
CA ARG A 69 3.56 -9.00 -6.89
C ARG A 69 4.69 -9.82 -6.27
N LYS A 70 4.67 -10.01 -4.95
CA LYS A 70 5.59 -10.89 -4.22
C LYS A 70 5.19 -12.37 -4.31
N GLN A 71 4.06 -12.69 -4.95
CA GLN A 71 3.47 -14.04 -4.97
C GLN A 71 3.26 -14.59 -3.55
N SER A 72 2.98 -13.70 -2.60
CA SER A 72 2.72 -14.07 -1.21
C SER A 72 1.42 -14.86 -1.10
N LYS A 73 1.38 -15.86 -0.23
CA LYS A 73 0.15 -16.61 0.09
C LYS A 73 -0.71 -15.93 1.16
N LYS A 74 -0.11 -15.05 1.97
CA LYS A 74 -0.76 -14.30 3.05
C LYS A 74 -0.21 -12.87 3.10
N ILE A 75 -0.98 -11.94 3.65
CA ILE A 75 -0.46 -10.63 4.06
C ILE A 75 0.31 -10.85 5.35
N THR A 76 1.63 -10.67 5.29
CA THR A 76 2.49 -10.68 6.47
C THR A 76 2.73 -9.24 6.94
N GLN A 77 3.25 -9.09 8.15
CA GLN A 77 3.71 -7.80 8.66
C GLN A 77 4.65 -7.07 7.68
N ASP A 78 5.60 -7.77 7.05
CA ASP A 78 6.50 -7.20 6.04
C ASP A 78 5.75 -6.63 4.83
N VAL A 79 4.82 -7.40 4.27
CA VAL A 79 4.00 -6.99 3.11
C VAL A 79 3.12 -5.79 3.47
N LEU A 80 2.55 -5.79 4.67
CA LEU A 80 1.75 -4.68 5.18
C LEU A 80 2.57 -3.40 5.31
N ILE A 81 3.75 -3.47 5.95
CA ILE A 81 4.62 -2.32 6.15
C ILE A 81 5.11 -1.76 4.82
N GLU A 82 5.59 -2.62 3.90
CA GLU A 82 6.01 -2.18 2.56
C GLU A 82 4.84 -1.50 1.83
N GLY A 83 3.67 -2.14 1.79
CA GLY A 83 2.49 -1.59 1.14
C GLY A 83 2.05 -0.25 1.72
N TYR A 84 2.09 -0.09 3.05
CA TYR A 84 1.77 1.16 3.72
C TYR A 84 2.74 2.28 3.32
N ILE A 85 4.05 2.01 3.34
CA ILE A 85 5.09 2.98 2.97
C ILE A 85 4.86 3.48 1.54
N ILE A 86 4.51 2.57 0.62
CA ILE A 86 4.24 2.90 -0.78
C ILE A 86 2.94 3.68 -0.96
N ALA A 87 1.90 3.35 -0.18
CA ALA A 87 0.58 3.97 -0.27
C ALA A 87 0.55 5.41 0.24
N THR A 88 1.48 5.77 1.13
CA THR A 88 1.45 7.03 1.87
C THR A 88 2.59 7.97 1.47
N PRO A 89 2.40 9.30 1.50
CA PRO A 89 3.47 10.24 1.21
C PRO A 89 4.51 10.28 2.35
N LYS A 90 5.76 10.63 2.01
CA LYS A 90 6.89 10.66 2.97
C LYS A 90 6.60 11.41 4.27
N ARG A 91 5.87 12.52 4.19
CA ARG A 91 5.50 13.34 5.35
C ARG A 91 4.67 12.58 6.40
N ASP A 92 3.92 11.55 5.99
CA ASP A 92 3.04 10.78 6.87
C ASP A 92 3.77 9.59 7.53
N HIS A 93 5.01 9.30 7.11
CA HIS A 93 5.80 8.17 7.63
C HIS A 93 6.33 8.39 9.05
N LYS A 94 6.31 9.63 9.57
CA LYS A 94 6.71 9.92 10.96
C LYS A 94 5.87 9.12 11.95
N PHE A 95 4.56 9.00 11.70
CA PHE A 95 3.66 8.23 12.54
C PHE A 95 3.94 6.73 12.44
N LEU A 96 4.08 6.20 11.21
CA LEU A 96 4.43 4.79 10.98
C LEU A 96 5.70 4.41 11.74
N ARG A 97 6.79 5.18 11.57
CA ARG A 97 8.06 4.92 12.26
C ARG A 97 7.92 4.93 13.78
N LYS A 98 7.12 5.85 14.32
CA LYS A 98 6.84 5.89 15.77
C LYS A 98 6.12 4.62 16.20
N LYS A 99 5.06 4.22 15.50
CA LYS A 99 4.28 3.02 15.83
C LYS A 99 5.07 1.73 15.71
N LEU A 100 5.89 1.57 14.66
CA LEU A 100 6.73 0.38 14.51
C LEU A 100 7.75 0.27 15.65
N ARG A 101 8.35 1.37 16.09
CA ARG A 101 9.23 1.37 17.27
C ARG A 101 8.50 1.04 18.56
N GLU A 102 7.32 1.59 18.79
CA GLU A 102 6.48 1.26 19.97
C GLU A 102 6.13 -0.24 20.01
N LYS A 103 6.09 -0.90 18.85
CA LYS A 103 5.83 -2.35 18.71
C LYS A 103 7.10 -3.19 18.58
N GLU A 104 8.27 -2.60 18.80
CA GLU A 104 9.58 -3.28 18.73
C GLU A 104 9.87 -3.92 17.36
N ILE A 105 9.32 -3.35 16.30
CA ILE A 105 9.54 -3.83 14.92
C ILE A 105 10.77 -3.12 14.36
N ASP A 106 11.77 -3.91 13.96
CA ASP A 106 12.97 -3.37 13.28
C ASP A 106 12.57 -2.73 11.94
N ILE A 107 12.92 -1.45 11.80
CA ILE A 107 12.62 -0.66 10.60
C ILE A 107 13.75 -0.65 9.59
N THR A 108 14.94 -1.14 9.96
CA THR A 108 16.15 -1.12 9.14
C THR A 108 15.93 -1.69 7.73
N PRO A 109 15.21 -2.83 7.55
CA PRO A 109 14.93 -3.38 6.22
C PRO A 109 14.12 -2.46 5.31
N TYR A 110 13.32 -1.54 5.88
CA TYR A 110 12.44 -0.65 5.14
C TYR A 110 13.03 0.74 4.90
N GLU A 111 14.20 1.06 5.46
CA GLU A 111 14.86 2.36 5.28
C GLU A 111 15.00 2.77 3.80
N PRO A 112 15.38 1.86 2.87
CA PRO A 112 15.41 2.18 1.45
C PRO A 112 14.04 2.57 0.86
N LEU A 113 12.94 2.03 1.40
CA LEU A 113 11.58 2.31 0.93
C LEU A 113 11.11 3.69 1.39
N PHE A 114 11.47 4.12 2.60
CA PHE A 114 11.15 5.46 3.10
C PHE A 114 11.79 6.58 2.27
N GLN A 115 12.90 6.27 1.57
CA GLN A 115 13.55 7.22 0.66
C GLN A 115 12.86 7.33 -0.70
N LEU A 116 11.91 6.45 -1.01
CA LEU A 116 11.13 6.52 -2.26
C LEU A 116 9.92 7.43 -2.08
N SER A 117 9.64 8.27 -3.08
CA SER A 117 8.30 8.88 -3.18
C SER A 117 7.33 7.84 -3.78
N PRO A 118 6.01 7.94 -3.52
CA PRO A 118 5.02 7.06 -4.15
C PRO A 118 5.11 7.01 -5.69
N GLY A 119 5.54 8.10 -6.32
CA GLY A 119 5.80 8.16 -7.77
C GLY A 119 7.06 7.40 -8.19
N THR A 120 8.13 7.48 -7.39
CA THR A 120 9.40 6.80 -7.65
C THR A 120 9.28 5.28 -7.52
N TYR A 121 8.42 4.79 -6.62
CA TYR A 121 8.17 3.35 -6.49
C TYR A 121 7.56 2.76 -7.78
N LYS A 122 6.50 3.36 -8.31
CA LYS A 122 5.87 2.91 -9.58
C LYS A 122 6.89 2.82 -10.72
N TYR A 123 7.79 3.80 -10.82
CA TYR A 123 8.86 3.79 -11.81
C TYR A 123 9.84 2.63 -11.63
N LYS A 124 10.36 2.41 -10.42
CA LYS A 124 11.29 1.29 -10.14
C LYS A 124 10.63 -0.06 -10.42
N VAL A 125 9.34 -0.21 -10.11
CA VAL A 125 8.57 -1.43 -10.41
C VAL A 125 8.44 -1.65 -11.91
N LYS A 126 8.08 -0.62 -12.68
CA LYS A 126 7.97 -0.70 -14.15
C LYS A 126 9.31 -1.11 -14.77
N GLN A 127 10.44 -0.59 -14.26
CA GLN A 127 11.78 -0.96 -14.73
C GLN A 127 12.14 -2.42 -14.40
N LYS A 128 11.89 -2.90 -13.17
CA LYS A 128 12.11 -4.31 -12.81
C LYS A 128 11.27 -5.27 -13.66
N LEU A 129 10.03 -4.92 -14.00
CA LEU A 129 9.17 -5.74 -14.87
C LEU A 129 9.66 -5.78 -16.32
N LYS A 130 10.18 -4.66 -16.85
CA LYS A 130 10.80 -4.62 -18.19
C LYS A 130 12.05 -5.50 -18.26
N GLN A 131 12.85 -5.53 -17.21
CA GLN A 131 14.09 -6.33 -17.15
C GLN A 131 13.85 -7.84 -16.97
N LYS A 132 12.64 -8.24 -16.52
CA LYS A 132 12.28 -9.66 -16.31
C LYS A 132 11.56 -10.31 -17.50
N ARG A 133 11.31 -9.59 -18.60
CA ARG A 133 10.81 -10.22 -19.83
C ARG A 133 12.02 -10.76 -20.59
N PRO A 134 12.17 -12.09 -20.77
CA PRO A 134 13.12 -12.60 -21.75
C PRO A 134 12.69 -12.11 -23.14
N GLN A 135 13.68 -11.85 -24.00
CA GLN A 135 13.44 -11.63 -25.43
C GLN A 135 12.81 -12.88 -26.06
#